data_AF-A0A2A4Q8M6-F1
#
_entry.id   AF-A0A2A4Q8M6-F1
#
_cell.length_a   1.000
_cell.length_b   1.000
_cell.length_c   1.000
_cell.angle_alpha   90.00
_cell.angle_beta   90.00
_cell.angle_gamma   90.00
#
_symmetry.space_group_name_H-M   'P 1'
#
loop_
_entity.id
_entity.type
_entity.pdbx_description
1 polymer ?
#
loop_
_entity_poly.entity_id
_entity_poly.type
_entity_poly.pdbx_seq_one_letter_code
_entity_poly.pdbx_strand_id
1 'polypeptide(L)' 'MEPDFSKEQAKEMYKILVEIHSALEDKKNNKGGLNKIFQYEIGWLVGIGELLKRINYPISRPAK' A
#
# COMPACT_ATOMS: atom_id res chain seq x y z
N MET A 1 -26.18 -7.04 6.84
CA MET A 1 -25.27 -7.39 5.75
C MET A 1 -24.08 -6.46 5.86
N GLU A 2 -22.90 -7.00 6.13
CA GLU A 2 -21.68 -6.21 5.93
C GLU A 2 -21.55 -5.92 4.43
N PRO A 3 -21.06 -4.75 4.02
CA PRO A 3 -20.88 -4.45 2.61
C PRO A 3 -19.78 -5.38 2.05
N ASP A 4 -20.17 -6.29 1.17
CA ASP A 4 -19.23 -7.04 0.36
C ASP A 4 -18.52 -6.06 -0.58
N PHE A 5 -17.21 -5.87 -0.37
CA PHE A 5 -16.40 -5.08 -1.29
C PHE A 5 -16.40 -5.72 -2.67
N SER A 6 -16.79 -4.96 -3.69
CA SER A 6 -16.68 -5.41 -5.07
C SER A 6 -15.21 -5.59 -5.47
N LYS A 7 -14.95 -6.43 -6.48
CA LYS A 7 -13.59 -6.64 -7.01
C LYS A 7 -12.92 -5.35 -7.49
N GLU A 8 -13.69 -4.41 -8.05
CA GLU A 8 -13.15 -3.13 -8.49
C GLU A 8 -12.80 -2.22 -7.31
N GLN A 9 -13.63 -2.16 -6.28
CA GLN A 9 -13.29 -1.44 -5.04
C GLN A 9 -12.04 -2.02 -4.37
N ALA A 10 -11.89 -3.35 -4.34
CA ALA A 10 -10.69 -3.99 -3.82
C ALA A 10 -9.42 -3.63 -4.63
N LYS A 11 -9.52 -3.53 -5.96
CA LYS A 11 -8.42 -3.08 -6.82
C LYS A 11 -8.07 -1.61 -6.58
N GLU A 12 -9.06 -0.74 -6.41
CA GLU A 12 -8.85 0.68 -6.11
C GLU A 12 -8.16 0.85 -4.76
N MET A 13 -8.64 0.15 -3.73
CA MET A 13 -8.00 0.14 -2.41
C MET A 13 -6.56 -0.36 -2.48
N TYR A 14 -6.29 -1.42 -3.26
CA TYR A 14 -4.93 -1.88 -3.48
C TYR A 14 -4.03 -0.80 -4.08
N LYS A 15 -4.50 -0.07 -5.10
CA LYS A 15 -3.73 1.04 -5.70
C LYS A 15 -3.42 2.13 -4.68
N ILE A 16 -4.41 2.53 -3.89
CA ILE A 16 -4.24 3.55 -2.83
C ILE A 16 -3.19 3.07 -1.81
N LEU A 17 -3.24 1.81 -1.38
CA LEU A 17 -2.26 1.24 -0.44
C LEU A 17 -0.84 1.22 -1.03
N VAL A 18 -0.69 0.92 -2.32
CA VAL A 18 0.60 0.97 -3.01
C VAL A 18 1.14 2.39 -3.07
N GLU A 19 0.30 3.38 -3.39
CA GLU A 19 0.70 4.79 -3.43
C GLU A 19 1.14 5.30 -2.04
N ILE A 20 0.37 4.98 -0.99
CA ILE A 20 0.73 5.32 0.39
C ILE A 20 2.06 4.66 0.78
N HIS A 21 2.23 3.37 0.48
CA HIS A 21 3.48 2.65 0.78
C HIS A 21 4.68 3.31 0.10
N SER A 22 4.56 3.64 -1.20
CA SER A 22 5.62 4.31 -1.96
C SER A 22 5.97 5.67 -1.34
N ALA A 23 4.97 6.49 -1.03
CA ALA A 23 5.19 7.81 -0.42
C ALA A 23 5.89 7.70 0.96
N LEU A 24 5.54 6.68 1.75
CA LEU A 24 6.18 6.41 3.03
C LEU A 24 7.61 5.89 2.87
N GLU A 25 7.90 5.06 1.86
CA GLU A 25 9.28 4.65 1.55
C GLU A 25 10.14 5.83 1.12
N ASP A 26 9.62 6.71 0.25
CA ASP A 26 10.31 7.92 -0.18
C ASP A 26 10.60 8.83 1.01
N LYS A 27 9.61 9.02 1.91
CA LYS A 27 9.77 9.79 3.14
C LYS A 27 10.80 9.17 4.10
N LYS A 28 10.83 7.85 4.23
CA LYS A 28 11.82 7.12 5.04
C LYS A 28 13.24 7.28 4.47
N ASN A 29 13.37 7.23 3.15
CA ASN A 29 14.65 7.32 2.45
C ASN A 29 15.16 8.77 2.35
N ASN A 30 14.31 9.76 2.60
CA ASN A 30 14.72 11.15 2.64
C ASN A 30 15.56 11.45 3.89
N LYS A 31 16.89 11.44 3.71
CA LYS A 31 17.88 11.63 4.80
C LYS A 31 18.13 13.11 5.17
N GLY A 32 17.51 14.07 4.48
CA GLY A 32 17.75 15.50 4.72
C GLY A 32 16.51 16.37 4.50
N GLY A 33 15.96 16.93 5.58
CA GLY A 33 14.90 17.95 5.54
C GLY A 33 13.88 17.87 6.67
N LEU A 34 12.98 18.85 6.73
CA LEU A 34 11.83 18.95 7.65
C LEU A 34 10.84 17.76 7.52
N ASN A 35 10.89 17.03 6.40
CA ASN A 35 10.02 15.88 6.11
C ASN A 35 10.64 14.55 6.54
N LYS A 36 11.01 14.44 7.82
CA LYS A 36 11.40 13.15 8.40
C LYS A 36 10.17 12.27 8.60
N ILE A 37 10.32 10.97 8.40
CA ILE A 37 9.28 9.98 8.74
C ILE A 37 9.09 9.91 10.26
N PHE A 38 7.85 9.83 10.71
CA PHE A 38 7.48 9.66 12.13
C PHE A 38 7.31 8.19 12.52
N GLN A 39 7.38 7.89 13.82
CA GLN A 39 7.28 6.52 14.35
C GLN A 39 5.98 5.81 13.92
N TYR A 40 4.84 6.51 13.95
CA TYR A 40 3.56 5.93 13.54
C TYR A 40 3.52 5.64 12.03
N GLU A 41 4.13 6.50 11.22
CA GLU A 41 4.27 6.31 9.77
C GLU A 41 5.14 5.10 9.42
N ILE A 42 6.15 4.81 10.23
CA ILE A 42 6.91 3.54 10.13
C ILE A 42 6.00 2.34 10.39
N GLY A 43 5.09 2.43 11.37
CA GLY A 43 4.09 1.41 11.64
C GLY A 43 3.17 1.16 10.44
N TRP A 44 2.67 2.24 9.82
CA TRP A 44 1.88 2.17 8.59
C TRP A 44 2.66 1.55 7.44
N LEU A 45 3.91 1.99 7.22
CA LEU A 45 4.79 1.45 6.18
C LEU A 45 4.97 -0.07 6.32
N VAL A 46 5.29 -0.55 7.52
CA VAL A 46 5.46 -1.98 7.79
C VAL A 46 4.15 -2.74 7.60
N GLY A 47 3.05 -2.26 8.19
CA GLY A 47 1.75 -2.93 8.12
C GLY A 47 1.22 -3.04 6.69
N ILE A 48 1.31 -1.96 5.90
CA ILE A 48 0.93 -1.96 4.49
C ILE A 48 1.86 -2.90 3.69
N GLY A 49 3.17 -2.87 3.93
CA GLY A 49 4.12 -3.76 3.26
C GLY A 49 3.83 -5.23 3.52
N GLU A 50 3.43 -5.60 4.75
CA GLU A 50 3.00 -6.97 5.07
C GLU A 50 1.69 -7.36 4.39
N LEU A 51 0.72 -6.45 4.34
CA LEU A 51 -0.54 -6.66 3.62
C LEU A 51 -0.28 -6.91 2.13
N LEU A 52 0.51 -6.04 1.48
CA LEU A 52 0.85 -6.16 0.06
C LEU A 52 1.57 -7.48 -0.26
N LYS A 53 2.45 -7.97 0.62
CA LYS A 53 3.12 -9.29 0.46
C LYS A 53 2.15 -10.48 0.52
N ARG A 54 1.08 -10.36 1.31
CA ARG A 54 0.05 -11.43 1.46
C ARG A 54 -0.96 -11.40 0.32
N ILE A 55 -1.11 -10.27 -0.35
CA ILE A 55 -1.95 -10.11 -1.52
C ILE A 55 -1.24 -10.75 -2.73
N ASN A 56 -1.32 -12.08 -2.80
CA ASN A 56 -1.01 -12.86 -4.00
C ASN A 56 -2.17 -12.72 -5.00
N TYR A 57 -2.48 -11.49 -5.43
CA TYR A 57 -3.50 -11.32 -6.46
C TYR A 57 -2.92 -11.81 -7.79
N PRO A 58 -3.47 -12.87 -8.42
CA PRO A 58 -3.31 -13.00 -9.85
C PRO A 58 -4.21 -11.90 -10.42
N ILE A 59 -3.67 -10.69 -10.60
CA ILE A 59 -4.22 -9.77 -11.59
C ILE A 59 -3.92 -10.48 -12.91
N SER A 60 -4.84 -11.37 -13.29
CA SER A 60 -4.78 -12.21 -14.46
C SER A 60 -4.15 -11.43 -15.60
N ARG A 61 -2.94 -11.84 -16.02
CA ARG A 61 -2.43 -11.45 -17.34
C ARG A 61 -3.58 -11.71 -18.29
N PRO A 62 -3.97 -10.75 -19.14
CA PRO A 62 -4.89 -11.08 -20.22
C PRO A 62 -4.27 -12.26 -20.97
N ALA A 63 -5.02 -13.35 -21.07
CA ALA A 63 -4.65 -14.45 -21.95
C ALA A 63 -4.49 -13.84 -23.35
N LYS A 64 -3.31 -14.03 -23.94
CA LYS A 64 -3.09 -13.76 -25.36
C LYS A 64 -3.96 -14.67 -26.21
#